data_AF-A0A6G5AAF2-F1
#
_entry.id   AF-A0A6G5AAF2-F1
#
_cell.length_a   1.000
_cell.length_b   1.000
_cell.length_c   1.000
_cell.angle_alpha   90.00
_cell.angle_beta   90.00
_cell.angle_gamma   90.00
#
_symmetry.space_group_name_H-M   'P 1'
#
loop_
_entity.id
_entity.type
_entity.pdbx_description
1 polymer ?
#
loop_
_entity_poly.entity_id
_entity_poly.type
_entity_poly.pdbx_seq_one_letter_code
_entity_poly.pdbx_strand_id
1 'polypeptide(L)'
;MVIRILRDLCNRVPTWSTLNSWALELLVEKVLSSAGQPLTPGDALRRVLEAVAGGILLPGSPGLLDPCEREPVDALAGLTDQAREDITASAQHALRLVAFRQIHKVLGMDPLPPPKFARNLLNRKRRRDGEAADHEGADGKKDKKDEVTAPATGAAAAAPSAGSKSEVPATKA
;
A
#
# COMPACT_ATOMS: atom_id res chain seq x y z
N MET A 1 -3.56 12.53 -4.90
CA MET A 1 -2.54 11.47 -5.14
C MET A 1 -3.10 10.26 -5.89
N VAL A 2 -4.23 9.68 -5.48
CA VAL A 2 -4.83 8.49 -6.16
C VAL A 2 -5.12 8.72 -7.64
N ILE A 3 -5.60 9.91 -8.02
CA ILE A 3 -5.84 10.29 -9.43
C ILE A 3 -4.58 10.09 -10.28
N ARG A 4 -3.39 10.45 -9.76
CA ARG A 4 -2.13 10.29 -10.51
C ARG A 4 -1.79 8.81 -10.75
N ILE A 5 -2.04 7.96 -9.75
CA ILE A 5 -1.83 6.51 -9.84
C ILE A 5 -2.79 5.90 -10.86
N LEU A 6 -4.06 6.30 -10.85
CA LEU A 6 -5.04 5.77 -11.80
C LEU A 6 -4.84 6.30 -13.21
N ARG A 7 -4.38 7.54 -13.39
CA ARG A 7 -3.94 8.04 -14.70
C ARG A 7 -2.77 7.23 -15.25
N ASP A 8 -1.80 6.89 -14.41
CA ASP A 8 -0.71 5.98 -14.79
C ASP A 8 -1.25 4.59 -15.17
N LEU A 9 -2.23 4.05 -14.44
CA LEU A 9 -2.90 2.80 -14.80
C LEU A 9 -3.58 2.89 -16.18
N CYS A 10 -4.31 3.98 -16.46
CA CYS A 10 -4.93 4.23 -17.77
C CYS A 10 -3.91 4.30 -18.91
N ASN A 11 -2.69 4.79 -18.65
CA ASN A 11 -1.62 4.84 -19.65
C ASN A 11 -0.96 3.47 -19.88
N ARG A 12 -0.82 2.65 -18.83
CA ARG A 12 -0.16 1.33 -18.92
C ARG A 12 -1.09 0.22 -19.38
N VAL A 13 -2.38 0.30 -19.07
CA VAL A 13 -3.35 -0.77 -19.33
C VAL A 13 -4.37 -0.29 -20.36
N PRO A 14 -4.32 -0.78 -21.62
CA PRO A 14 -5.21 -0.34 -22.70
C PRO A 14 -6.70 -0.45 -22.38
N THR A 15 -7.09 -1.43 -21.55
CA THR A 15 -8.49 -1.55 -21.08
C THR A 15 -8.99 -0.29 -20.37
N TRP A 16 -8.11 0.36 -19.60
CA TRP A 16 -8.44 1.56 -18.83
C TRP A 16 -8.24 2.86 -19.62
N SER A 17 -7.59 2.82 -20.78
CA SER A 17 -7.31 4.03 -21.58
C SER A 17 -8.56 4.61 -22.25
N THR A 18 -9.64 3.82 -22.34
CA THR A 18 -10.95 4.27 -22.84
C THR A 18 -11.68 5.17 -21.86
N LEU A 19 -11.28 5.15 -20.58
CA LEU A 19 -11.86 5.99 -19.55
C LEU A 19 -11.29 7.40 -19.66
N ASN A 20 -12.16 8.37 -19.96
CA ASN A 20 -11.73 9.75 -20.17
C ASN A 20 -11.18 10.36 -18.86
N SER A 21 -10.22 11.31 -18.97
CA SER A 21 -9.55 11.89 -17.79
C SER A 21 -10.52 12.53 -16.81
N TRP A 22 -11.58 13.17 -17.33
CA TRP A 22 -12.56 13.88 -16.52
C TRP A 22 -13.44 12.91 -15.70
N ALA A 23 -13.95 11.86 -16.33
CA ALA A 23 -14.69 10.79 -15.70
C ALA A 23 -13.85 10.06 -14.66
N LEU A 24 -12.54 9.91 -14.88
CA LEU A 24 -11.65 9.35 -13.88
C LEU A 24 -11.60 10.22 -12.63
N GLU A 25 -11.46 11.54 -12.81
CA GLU A 25 -11.42 12.50 -11.71
C GLU A 25 -12.73 12.53 -10.94
N LEU A 26 -13.85 12.65 -11.65
CA LEU A 26 -15.19 12.63 -11.07
C LEU A 26 -15.47 11.32 -10.32
N LEU A 27 -15.07 10.18 -10.88
CA LEU A 27 -15.24 8.88 -10.25
C LEU A 27 -14.46 8.81 -8.93
N VAL A 28 -13.19 9.19 -8.96
CA VAL A 28 -12.33 9.18 -7.77
C VAL A 28 -12.90 10.12 -6.71
N GLU A 29 -13.26 11.34 -7.08
CA GLU A 29 -13.83 12.31 -6.15
C GLU A 29 -15.13 11.79 -5.52
N LYS A 30 -16.07 11.31 -6.34
CA LYS A 30 -17.36 10.76 -5.86
C LYS A 30 -17.16 9.59 -4.90
N VAL A 31 -16.23 8.69 -5.20
CA VAL A 31 -15.96 7.52 -4.35
C VAL A 31 -15.27 7.91 -3.04
N LEU A 32 -14.29 8.82 -3.08
CA LEU A 32 -13.56 9.23 -1.89
C LEU A 32 -14.40 10.13 -0.97
N SER A 33 -15.18 11.04 -1.55
CA SER A 33 -16.08 11.92 -0.80
C SER A 33 -17.22 11.15 -0.11
N SER A 34 -17.57 9.95 -0.61
CA SER A 34 -18.52 9.04 0.06
C SER A 34 -17.98 8.36 1.32
N ALA A 35 -16.66 8.42 1.60
CA ALA A 35 -16.05 7.68 2.71
C ALA A 35 -16.39 8.28 4.09
N GLY A 36 -16.72 9.57 4.14
CA GLY A 36 -17.03 10.28 5.38
C GLY A 36 -15.87 10.42 6.37
N GLN A 37 -14.70 9.86 6.08
CA GLN A 37 -13.50 9.87 6.93
C GLN A 37 -12.23 10.01 6.06
N PRO A 38 -11.13 10.58 6.58
CA PRO A 38 -9.86 10.64 5.88
C PRO A 38 -9.32 9.23 5.60
N LEU A 39 -8.91 8.97 4.36
CA LEU A 39 -8.38 7.67 3.93
C LEU A 39 -6.87 7.75 3.68
N THR A 40 -6.16 6.66 4.00
CA THR A 40 -4.78 6.51 3.54
C THR A 40 -4.74 6.33 2.02
N PRO A 41 -3.62 6.64 1.33
CA PRO A 41 -3.55 6.47 -0.13
C PRO A 41 -3.83 5.03 -0.60
N GLY A 42 -3.44 4.03 0.19
CA GLY A 42 -3.70 2.62 -0.11
C GLY A 42 -5.18 2.27 0.00
N ASP A 43 -5.84 2.71 1.08
CA ASP A 43 -7.28 2.48 1.28
C ASP A 43 -8.11 3.25 0.25
N ALA A 44 -7.71 4.48 -0.08
CA ALA A 44 -8.35 5.30 -1.10
C ALA A 44 -8.29 4.63 -2.48
N LEU A 45 -7.11 4.13 -2.90
CA LEU A 45 -6.99 3.36 -4.14
C LEU A 45 -7.85 2.09 -4.12
N ARG A 46 -7.81 1.34 -3.01
CA ARG A 46 -8.61 0.12 -2.84
C ARG A 46 -10.10 0.39 -2.98
N ARG A 47 -10.60 1.46 -2.35
CA ARG A 47 -12.01 1.88 -2.40
C ARG A 47 -12.45 2.24 -3.82
N VAL A 48 -11.61 2.92 -4.60
CA VAL A 48 -11.91 3.22 -6.01
C VAL A 48 -11.99 1.93 -6.83
N LEU A 49 -11.03 1.02 -6.65
CA LEU A 49 -11.08 -0.30 -7.31
C LEU A 49 -12.32 -1.10 -6.92
N GLU A 50 -12.76 -1.05 -5.66
CA GLU A 50 -14.00 -1.67 -5.19
C GLU A 50 -15.25 -1.09 -5.85
N ALA A 51 -15.33 0.23 -5.98
CA ALA A 51 -16.47 0.87 -6.65
C ALA A 51 -16.56 0.48 -8.13
N VAL A 52 -15.43 0.44 -8.84
CA VAL A 52 -15.39 0.01 -10.25
C VAL A 52 -15.69 -1.48 -10.40
N ALA A 53 -15.12 -2.32 -9.53
CA ALA A 53 -15.35 -3.76 -9.49
C ALA A 53 -16.82 -4.10 -9.14
N GLY A 54 -17.46 -3.27 -8.32
CA GLY A 54 -18.89 -3.34 -7.98
C GLY A 54 -19.83 -2.91 -9.09
N GLY A 55 -19.31 -2.52 -10.25
CA GLY A 55 -20.12 -2.24 -11.44
C GLY A 55 -20.69 -0.83 -11.51
N ILE A 56 -20.08 0.17 -10.84
CA ILE A 56 -20.52 1.57 -10.97
C ILE A 56 -20.49 2.09 -12.42
N LEU A 57 -19.72 1.45 -13.31
CA LEU A 57 -19.65 1.80 -14.73
C LEU A 57 -20.65 1.03 -15.61
N LEU A 58 -21.31 -0.01 -15.09
CA LEU A 58 -22.20 -0.86 -15.88
C LEU A 58 -23.56 -0.17 -16.14
N PRO A 59 -24.25 -0.53 -17.24
CA PRO A 59 -25.61 -0.06 -17.49
C PRO A 59 -26.55 -0.37 -16.31
N GLY A 60 -27.40 0.59 -15.95
CA GLY A 60 -28.31 0.47 -14.80
C GLY A 60 -27.71 0.91 -13.45
N SER A 61 -26.44 1.27 -13.41
CA SER A 61 -25.87 2.00 -12.28
C SER A 61 -26.37 3.45 -12.27
N PRO A 62 -26.26 4.18 -11.13
CA PRO A 62 -26.61 5.61 -11.08
C PRO A 62 -25.71 6.52 -11.96
N GLY A 63 -24.70 5.97 -12.63
CA GLY A 63 -23.80 6.69 -13.52
C GLY A 63 -22.94 7.76 -12.84
N LEU A 64 -22.27 8.55 -13.66
CA LEU A 64 -21.39 9.63 -13.23
C LEU A 64 -21.84 10.95 -13.84
N LEU A 65 -22.83 11.57 -13.20
CA LEU A 65 -23.31 12.89 -13.59
C LEU A 65 -22.21 13.94 -13.50
N ASP A 66 -22.10 14.74 -14.55
CA ASP A 66 -21.16 15.85 -14.65
C ASP A 66 -21.70 17.09 -13.90
N PRO A 67 -21.03 17.56 -12.83
CA PRO A 67 -21.44 18.77 -12.10
C PRO A 67 -21.18 20.08 -12.87
N CYS A 68 -20.39 20.03 -13.95
CA CYS A 68 -20.05 21.20 -14.77
C CYS A 68 -21.03 21.42 -15.92
N GLU A 69 -21.95 20.48 -16.17
CA GLU A 69 -22.99 20.61 -17.19
C GLU A 69 -24.31 21.09 -16.58
N ARG A 70 -25.05 21.91 -17.35
CA ARG A 70 -26.36 22.42 -16.91
C ARG A 70 -27.43 21.34 -16.96
N GLU A 71 -27.35 20.46 -17.94
CA GLU A 71 -28.23 19.30 -18.12
C GLU A 71 -27.60 18.07 -17.45
N PRO A 72 -28.41 17.08 -17.02
CA PRO A 72 -27.89 15.86 -16.40
C PRO A 72 -27.18 14.98 -17.44
N VAL A 73 -25.90 15.28 -17.70
CA VAL A 73 -25.04 14.56 -18.64
C VAL A 73 -24.21 13.51 -17.89
N ASP A 74 -24.19 12.28 -18.38
CA ASP A 74 -23.32 11.22 -17.86
C ASP A 74 -21.92 11.36 -18.45
N ALA A 75 -20.91 11.58 -17.59
CA ALA A 75 -19.51 11.69 -17.98
C ALA A 75 -18.97 10.38 -18.58
N LEU A 76 -19.67 9.25 -18.40
CA LEU A 76 -19.32 7.96 -18.98
C LEU A 76 -19.93 7.72 -20.36
N ALA A 77 -20.77 8.61 -20.91
CA ALA A 77 -21.54 8.39 -22.13
C ALA A 77 -20.69 7.97 -23.36
N GLY A 78 -19.40 8.35 -23.42
CA GLY A 78 -18.49 7.93 -24.48
C GLY A 78 -17.97 6.49 -24.40
N LEU A 79 -18.22 5.77 -23.30
CA LEU A 79 -17.81 4.38 -23.12
C LEU A 79 -18.86 3.41 -23.68
N THR A 80 -18.39 2.52 -24.56
CA THR A 80 -19.18 1.36 -25.03
C THR A 80 -19.49 0.39 -23.88
N ASP A 81 -20.57 -0.37 -24.00
CA ASP A 81 -20.95 -1.38 -23.00
C ASP A 81 -19.83 -2.42 -22.79
N GLN A 82 -19.19 -2.87 -23.87
CA GLN A 82 -18.05 -3.79 -23.78
C GLN A 82 -16.87 -3.17 -23.01
N ALA A 83 -16.53 -1.91 -23.27
CA ALA A 83 -15.45 -1.24 -22.54
C ALA A 83 -15.77 -1.13 -21.04
N ARG A 84 -17.04 -0.89 -20.67
CA ARG A 84 -17.49 -0.84 -19.28
C ARG A 84 -17.29 -2.20 -18.59
N GLU A 85 -17.70 -3.27 -19.25
CA GLU A 85 -17.51 -4.64 -18.76
C GLU A 85 -16.03 -5.01 -18.60
N ASP A 86 -15.20 -4.69 -19.60
CA ASP A 86 -13.77 -4.99 -19.58
C ASP A 86 -13.06 -4.24 -18.44
N ILE A 87 -13.39 -2.97 -18.22
CA ILE A 87 -12.86 -2.18 -17.09
C ILE A 87 -13.31 -2.78 -15.75
N THR A 88 -14.58 -3.14 -15.62
CA THR A 88 -15.10 -3.76 -14.40
C THR A 88 -14.43 -5.10 -14.12
N ALA A 89 -14.26 -5.97 -15.13
CA ALA A 89 -13.54 -7.24 -15.00
C ALA A 89 -12.06 -7.03 -14.62
N SER A 90 -11.40 -6.05 -15.24
CA SER A 90 -10.02 -5.65 -14.91
C SER A 90 -9.90 -5.15 -13.47
N ALA A 91 -10.84 -4.31 -13.01
CA ALA A 91 -10.89 -3.82 -11.64
C ALA A 91 -11.12 -4.94 -10.61
N GLN A 92 -12.01 -5.89 -10.91
CA GLN A 92 -12.22 -7.08 -10.07
C GLN A 92 -10.95 -7.92 -9.93
N HIS A 93 -10.17 -8.05 -11.01
CA HIS A 93 -8.87 -8.72 -10.94
C HIS A 93 -7.86 -7.94 -10.11
N ALA A 94 -7.73 -6.63 -10.35
CA ALA A 94 -6.85 -5.76 -9.58
C ALA A 94 -7.18 -5.78 -8.08
N LEU A 95 -8.46 -5.76 -7.72
CA LEU A 95 -8.90 -5.83 -6.33
C LEU A 95 -8.50 -7.14 -5.64
N ARG A 96 -8.60 -8.28 -6.34
CA ARG A 96 -8.10 -9.57 -5.85
C ARG A 96 -6.59 -9.53 -5.64
N LEU A 97 -5.82 -8.96 -6.57
CA LEU A 97 -4.37 -8.78 -6.40
C LEU A 97 -4.05 -7.93 -5.17
N VAL A 98 -4.79 -6.84 -4.93
CA VAL A 98 -4.64 -6.01 -3.72
C VAL A 98 -4.93 -6.81 -2.46
N ALA A 99 -6.01 -7.60 -2.42
CA ALA A 99 -6.38 -8.43 -1.28
C ALA A 99 -5.31 -9.48 -0.94
N PHE A 100 -4.67 -10.07 -1.96
CA PHE A 100 -3.58 -11.04 -1.79
C PHE A 100 -2.19 -10.38 -1.66
N ARG A 101 -2.11 -9.10 -1.31
CA ARG A 101 -0.87 -8.32 -1.12
C ARG A 101 0.03 -8.26 -2.36
N GLN A 102 -0.55 -8.39 -3.56
CA GLN A 102 0.12 -8.31 -4.86
C GLN A 102 -0.13 -6.95 -5.56
N ILE A 103 -0.31 -5.87 -4.79
CA ILE A 103 -0.55 -4.52 -5.31
C ILE A 103 0.55 -4.03 -6.26
N HIS A 104 1.79 -4.49 -6.09
CA HIS A 104 2.92 -4.17 -6.96
C HIS A 104 2.64 -4.52 -8.43
N LYS A 105 1.89 -5.60 -8.70
CA LYS A 105 1.47 -5.97 -10.06
C LYS A 105 0.49 -4.96 -10.66
N VAL A 106 -0.45 -4.45 -9.87
CA VAL A 106 -1.42 -3.42 -10.30
C VAL A 106 -0.70 -2.11 -10.60
N LEU A 107 0.28 -1.77 -9.76
CA LEU A 107 1.11 -0.57 -9.93
C LEU A 107 2.18 -0.71 -11.03
N GLY A 108 2.37 -1.90 -11.61
CA GLY A 108 3.38 -2.13 -12.66
C GLY A 108 4.81 -1.96 -12.15
N MET A 109 5.06 -2.33 -10.89
CA MET A 109 6.37 -2.20 -10.24
C MET A 109 6.84 -3.54 -9.65
N ASP A 110 8.12 -3.62 -9.36
CA ASP A 110 8.69 -4.74 -8.60
C ASP A 110 8.22 -4.73 -7.15
N PRO A 111 8.10 -5.91 -6.50
CA PRO A 111 7.74 -5.97 -5.10
C PRO A 111 8.80 -5.27 -4.24
N LEU A 112 8.34 -4.41 -3.33
CA LEU A 112 9.21 -3.77 -2.36
C LEU A 112 9.88 -4.83 -1.47
N PRO A 113 11.14 -4.62 -1.05
CA PRO A 113 11.82 -5.55 -0.16
C PRO A 113 11.02 -5.70 1.15
N PRO A 114 10.97 -6.91 1.72
CA PRO A 114 10.22 -7.16 2.95
C PRO A 114 10.75 -6.25 4.07
N PRO A 115 9.86 -5.65 4.88
CA PRO A 115 10.29 -4.78 5.96
C PRO A 115 11.15 -5.58 6.94
N LYS A 116 12.36 -5.09 7.22
CA LYS A 116 13.36 -5.73 8.09
C LYS A 116 12.86 -6.01 9.52
N PHE A 117 11.74 -5.40 9.91
CA PHE A 117 11.11 -5.53 11.22
C PHE A 117 9.67 -6.06 11.16
N ALA A 118 9.35 -6.97 10.24
CA ALA A 118 8.14 -7.77 10.33
C ALA A 118 8.24 -8.72 11.55
N ARG A 119 8.11 -8.18 12.77
CA ARG A 119 7.94 -8.97 13.98
C ARG A 119 6.64 -9.75 13.83
N ASN A 120 6.72 -10.99 13.36
CA ASN A 120 5.95 -12.17 13.76
C ASN A 120 4.52 -11.95 14.33
N LEU A 121 3.73 -11.04 13.75
CA LEU A 121 2.33 -10.80 14.14
C LEU A 121 1.45 -12.02 13.80
N LEU A 122 1.91 -12.85 12.87
CA LEU A 122 1.25 -14.09 12.44
C LEU A 122 1.65 -15.31 13.30
N ASN A 123 2.68 -15.22 14.15
CA ASN A 123 3.08 -16.29 15.06
C ASN A 123 2.42 -16.19 16.44
N ARG A 124 1.54 -15.20 16.68
CA ARG A 124 0.70 -15.19 17.87
C ARG A 124 -0.46 -16.18 17.67
N LYS A 125 -0.10 -17.47 17.69
CA LYS A 125 -0.98 -18.64 17.67
C LYS A 125 -2.19 -18.36 18.57
N ARG A 126 -3.40 -18.35 18.01
CA ARG A 126 -4.65 -18.41 18.79
C ARG A 126 -4.52 -19.62 19.72
N ARG A 127 -4.28 -19.37 21.01
CA ARG A 127 -4.54 -20.35 22.05
C ARG A 127 -6.05 -20.59 21.99
N ARG A 128 -6.43 -21.75 21.47
CA ARG A 128 -7.77 -22.29 21.61
C ARG A 128 -7.82 -22.77 23.06
N ASP A 129 -8.24 -21.91 23.98
CA ASP A 129 -8.47 -22.32 25.37
C ASP A 129 -9.82 -23.05 25.42
N GLY A 130 -9.75 -24.36 25.67
CA GLY A 130 -10.84 -25.23 26.10
C GLY A 130 -10.42 -25.91 27.41
N GLU A 131 -11.15 -25.59 28.47
CA GLU A 131 -11.30 -26.18 29.81
C GLU A 131 -10.14 -26.92 30.52
N ALA A 132 -9.76 -26.32 31.66
CA ALA A 132 -9.56 -26.88 33.01
C ALA A 132 -9.04 -28.33 33.18
N ALA A 133 -7.84 -28.44 33.76
CA ALA A 133 -7.53 -29.47 34.76
C ALA A 133 -6.46 -28.95 35.72
N ASP A 134 -6.78 -29.12 37.00
CA ASP A 134 -6.13 -28.67 38.23
C ASP A 134 -4.77 -29.35 38.51
N HIS A 135 -3.81 -28.59 39.06
CA HIS A 135 -2.75 -29.14 39.92
C HIS A 135 -2.10 -28.01 40.75
N GLU A 136 -2.50 -27.89 42.02
CA GLU A 136 -1.79 -27.13 43.05
C GLU A 136 -0.40 -27.72 43.35
N GLY A 137 0.58 -26.88 43.70
CA GLY A 137 1.89 -27.39 44.15
C GLY A 137 2.96 -26.35 44.46
N ALA A 138 2.86 -25.79 45.68
CA ALA A 138 3.96 -25.46 46.60
C ALA A 138 5.07 -24.43 46.22
N ASP A 139 5.00 -23.33 46.98
CA ASP A 139 6.04 -22.48 47.61
C ASP A 139 7.52 -22.89 47.54
N GLY A 140 8.42 -21.91 47.36
CA GLY A 140 9.87 -22.12 47.44
C GLY A 140 10.75 -20.90 47.12
N LYS A 141 10.79 -19.95 48.06
CA LYS A 141 11.69 -18.77 48.12
C LYS A 141 13.18 -19.16 48.18
N LYS A 142 14.05 -18.60 47.33
CA LYS A 142 15.42 -18.22 47.74
C LYS A 142 16.14 -17.29 46.77
N ASP A 143 16.41 -16.10 47.29
CA ASP A 143 17.34 -15.09 46.80
C ASP A 143 18.74 -15.66 46.52
N LYS A 144 19.37 -15.20 45.43
CA LYS A 144 20.83 -15.06 45.38
C LYS A 144 21.21 -13.80 44.61
N LYS A 145 21.36 -12.73 45.40
CA LYS A 145 22.20 -11.57 45.09
C LYS A 145 23.65 -12.03 45.23
N ASP A 146 24.44 -11.88 44.17
CA ASP A 146 25.88 -11.68 44.29
C ASP A 146 26.25 -10.51 43.36
N GLU A 147 26.90 -9.53 43.96
CA GLU A 147 27.28 -8.24 43.41
C GLU A 147 28.81 -8.22 43.24
N VAL A 148 29.27 -7.29 42.38
CA VAL A 148 30.65 -6.75 42.27
C VAL A 148 31.68 -7.72 41.64
N THR A 149 32.42 -7.40 40.58
CA THR A 149 33.25 -6.20 40.42
C THR A 149 33.78 -6.06 38.99
N ALA A 150 33.57 -4.91 38.37
CA ALA A 150 34.54 -4.32 37.44
C ALA A 150 35.28 -3.21 38.19
N PRO A 151 36.55 -2.92 37.84
CA PRO A 151 36.70 -1.67 37.10
C PRO A 151 37.66 -1.79 35.92
N ALA A 152 37.31 -1.05 34.89
CA ALA A 152 38.15 -0.72 33.75
C ALA A 152 39.30 0.21 34.17
N THR A 153 40.51 -0.04 33.66
CA THR A 153 41.50 1.01 33.38
C THR A 153 42.29 0.64 32.14
N GLY A 154 42.23 1.50 31.13
CA GLY A 154 42.94 1.36 29.86
C GLY A 154 42.72 2.61 29.02
N ALA A 155 43.38 3.70 29.41
CA ALA A 155 43.36 4.98 28.71
C ALA A 155 44.65 5.19 27.93
N ALA A 156 44.51 5.85 26.77
CA ALA A 156 45.52 6.55 25.96
C ALA A 156 46.50 5.64 25.19
N ALA A 157 47.00 5.95 24.00
CA ALA A 157 46.98 7.15 23.16
C ALA A 157 47.35 6.67 21.72
N ALA A 158 46.84 7.24 20.62
CA ALA A 158 47.41 8.35 19.85
C ALA A 158 47.69 7.90 18.40
N ALA A 159 47.03 8.58 17.45
CA ALA A 159 47.49 8.70 16.07
C ALA A 159 48.56 9.82 15.97
N PRO A 160 49.38 9.82 14.92
CA PRO A 160 49.32 10.93 13.94
C PRO A 160 49.35 10.39 12.49
N SER A 161 48.57 10.94 11.54
CA SER A 161 48.91 12.08 10.64
C SER A 161 50.06 11.74 9.66
N ALA A 162 50.15 12.17 8.40
CA ALA A 162 49.36 12.94 7.44
C ALA A 162 50.12 12.87 6.08
N GLY A 163 49.49 13.30 4.97
CA GLY A 163 50.15 13.61 3.69
C GLY A 163 49.65 12.73 2.55
N SER A 164 48.70 13.08 1.69
CA SER A 164 48.33 14.34 1.00
C SER A 164 49.13 14.61 -0.27
N LYS A 165 48.35 14.95 -1.32
CA LYS A 165 48.70 15.41 -2.68
C LYS A 165 49.16 14.31 -3.64
N SER A 166 48.87 14.34 -4.93
CA SER A 166 48.02 15.08 -5.88
C SER A 166 48.38 14.43 -7.23
N GLU A 167 47.45 14.31 -8.18
CA GLU A 167 47.58 14.81 -9.58
C GLU A 167 46.48 14.21 -10.49
N VAL A 168 45.71 15.11 -11.09
CA VAL A 168 44.87 14.97 -12.31
C VAL A 168 45.67 15.77 -13.36
N PRO A 169 45.62 15.59 -14.71
CA PRO A 169 44.41 15.25 -15.48
C PRO A 169 44.58 14.55 -16.87
N ALA A 170 43.43 14.31 -17.52
CA ALA A 170 43.15 14.38 -18.98
C ALA A 170 43.90 13.44 -19.95
N THR A 171 43.26 12.72 -20.87
CA THR A 171 42.66 13.22 -22.12
C THR A 171 42.11 12.00 -22.90
N LYS A 172 40.86 12.03 -23.37
CA LYS A 172 40.41 12.27 -24.76
C LYS A 172 40.80 11.17 -25.79
N ALA A 173 39.82 10.40 -26.23
CA ALA A 173 39.34 10.26 -27.62
C ALA A 173 38.34 9.10 -27.70
#